data_AF-A0A1V5ZDG9-F1
#
_entry.id   AF-A0A1V5ZDG9-F1
#
_cell.length_a   1.000
_cell.length_b   1.000
_cell.length_c   1.000
_cell.angle_alpha   90.00
_cell.angle_beta   90.00
_cell.angle_gamma   90.00
#
_symmetry.space_group_name_H-M   'P 1'
#
loop_
_entity.id
_entity.type
_entity.pdbx_description
1 polymer ?
#
loop_
_entity_poly.entity_id
_entity_poly.type
_entity_poly.pdbx_seq_one_letter_code
_entity_poly.pdbx_strand_id
1 'polypeptide(L)'
;MKSVLPLTIKNTIRALKRRPIVWMPGIYAGCVAALVIWLEFTGGVFLAGKVAMLAAIVFPFFLSILNYHLETDEDKLKMLLTIALRGYFPIILPIVVLLGFAIVLAILLSIPLSFMGYGDNPNALTGLMLGIFIPVALLSIYIDNVAVCERTKVFSTLSRCFELVTGKIITAIWFFVISGIVTIFVTLLGALLWGVMLADRFTSFATMNMTMQQEVFSGYTLADWQNLIGPEGTIVTALVFGFVTFLLVPFLCIFKYECYLDALDVVWNISFDSK
;
A
#
# COMPACT_ATOMS: atom_id res chain seq x y z
N MET A 1 16.72 13.34 -21.53
CA MET A 1 15.58 12.75 -20.77
C MET A 1 14.91 13.86 -19.97
N LYS A 2 13.78 14.42 -20.44
CA LYS A 2 12.95 15.26 -19.57
C LYS A 2 12.34 14.33 -18.51
N SER A 3 12.38 14.72 -17.23
CA SER A 3 11.81 13.87 -16.17
C SER A 3 10.33 13.67 -16.47
N VAL A 4 9.92 12.41 -16.66
CA VAL A 4 8.51 12.05 -16.89
C VAL A 4 7.72 12.17 -15.58
N LEU A 5 8.42 12.14 -14.44
CA LEU A 5 7.89 12.26 -13.08
C LEU A 5 6.90 13.43 -12.85
N PRO A 6 7.21 14.70 -13.18
CA PRO A 6 6.25 15.80 -13.02
C PRO A 6 4.99 15.63 -13.87
N LEU A 7 5.09 14.97 -15.02
CA LEU A 7 3.93 14.68 -15.87
C LEU A 7 3.07 13.58 -15.24
N THR A 8 3.69 12.49 -14.75
CA THR A 8 3.04 11.40 -14.02
C THR A 8 2.25 11.94 -12.82
N ILE A 9 2.88 12.77 -11.97
CA ILE A 9 2.23 13.38 -10.80
C ILE A 9 1.06 14.28 -11.24
N LYS A 10 1.27 15.11 -12.27
CA LYS A 10 0.22 16.00 -12.79
C LYS A 10 -0.99 15.22 -13.31
N ASN A 11 -0.76 14.10 -14.00
CA ASN A 11 -1.81 13.22 -14.49
C ASN A 11 -2.54 12.53 -13.34
N THR A 12 -1.83 12.04 -12.32
CA THR A 12 -2.44 11.48 -11.10
C THR A 12 -3.39 12.47 -10.45
N ILE A 13 -2.96 13.72 -10.22
CA ILE A 13 -3.79 14.76 -9.61
C ILE A 13 -4.99 15.09 -10.51
N ARG A 14 -4.80 15.10 -11.83
CA ARG A 14 -5.87 15.33 -12.80
C ARG A 14 -6.92 14.22 -12.75
N ALA A 15 -6.50 12.96 -12.75
CA ALA A 15 -7.39 11.80 -12.68
C ALA A 15 -8.20 11.80 -11.36
N LEU A 16 -7.53 12.08 -10.24
CA LEU A 16 -8.17 12.19 -8.92
C LEU A 16 -9.27 13.27 -8.88
N LYS A 17 -9.09 14.38 -9.61
CA LYS A 17 -10.07 15.46 -9.69
C LYS A 17 -11.20 15.22 -10.69
N ARG A 18 -10.92 14.52 -11.79
CA ARG A 18 -11.87 14.39 -12.91
C ARG A 18 -12.76 13.16 -12.83
N ARG A 19 -12.30 12.08 -12.18
CA ARG A 19 -12.98 10.78 -12.17
C ARG A 19 -13.39 10.44 -10.74
N PRO A 20 -14.68 10.57 -10.34
CA PRO A 20 -15.09 10.31 -8.96
C PRO A 20 -14.94 8.84 -8.55
N ILE A 21 -15.06 7.91 -9.52
CA ILE A 21 -14.95 6.46 -9.33
C ILE A 21 -13.59 6.04 -8.76
N VAL A 22 -12.53 6.79 -9.05
CA VAL A 22 -11.17 6.46 -8.59
C VAL A 22 -10.99 6.58 -7.07
N TRP A 23 -11.94 7.21 -6.38
CA TRP A 23 -11.95 7.33 -4.92
C TRP A 23 -12.49 6.08 -4.22
N MET A 24 -13.14 5.15 -4.93
CA MET A 24 -13.72 3.94 -4.32
C MET A 24 -12.73 3.11 -3.48
N PRO A 25 -11.50 2.82 -3.95
CA PRO A 25 -10.50 2.13 -3.12
C PRO A 25 -10.16 2.90 -1.84
N GLY A 26 -10.15 4.25 -1.92
CA GLY A 26 -9.94 5.14 -0.78
C GLY A 26 -11.08 5.09 0.23
N ILE A 27 -12.32 5.21 -0.23
CA ILE A 27 -13.51 5.13 0.64
C ILE A 27 -13.50 3.81 1.40
N TYR A 28 -13.31 2.71 0.67
CA TYR A 28 -13.25 1.39 1.25
C TYR A 28 -12.12 1.25 2.29
N ALA A 29 -10.89 1.61 1.90
CA ALA A 29 -9.74 1.48 2.78
C ALA A 29 -9.83 2.39 4.01
N GLY A 30 -10.36 3.61 3.85
CA GLY A 30 -10.59 4.54 4.95
C GLY A 30 -11.64 4.06 5.94
N CYS A 31 -12.78 3.53 5.47
CA CYS A 31 -13.79 2.93 6.34
C CYS A 31 -13.24 1.71 7.10
N VAL A 32 -12.47 0.85 6.43
CA VAL A 32 -11.81 -0.30 7.06
C VAL A 32 -10.80 0.16 8.09
N ALA A 33 -9.95 1.13 7.77
CA ALA A 33 -8.94 1.64 8.70
C ALA A 33 -9.58 2.25 9.96
N ALA A 34 -10.64 3.06 9.79
CA ALA A 34 -11.40 3.58 10.93
C ALA A 34 -12.00 2.47 11.78
N LEU A 35 -12.61 1.45 11.15
CA LEU A 35 -13.21 0.31 11.85
C LEU A 35 -12.16 -0.51 12.61
N VAL A 36 -10.99 -0.73 12.02
CA VAL A 36 -9.88 -1.48 12.65
C VAL A 36 -9.38 -0.72 13.89
N ILE A 37 -9.09 0.57 13.76
CA ILE A 37 -8.64 1.40 14.89
C ILE A 37 -9.71 1.46 15.99
N TRP A 38 -10.97 1.64 15.61
CA TRP A 38 -12.09 1.61 16.55
C TRP A 38 -12.10 0.31 17.35
N LEU A 39 -12.02 -0.84 16.67
CA LEU A 39 -12.02 -2.16 17.30
C LEU A 39 -10.79 -2.38 18.20
N GLU A 40 -9.61 -1.93 17.79
CA GLU A 40 -8.40 -2.04 18.63
C GLU A 40 -8.55 -1.28 19.94
N PHE A 41 -9.13 -0.08 19.89
CA PHE A 41 -9.31 0.78 21.06
C PHE A 41 -10.51 0.43 21.93
N THR A 42 -11.46 -0.39 21.46
CA THR A 42 -12.60 -0.87 22.26
C THR A 42 -12.43 -2.30 22.78
N GLY A 43 -11.19 -2.83 22.81
CA GLY A 43 -10.89 -4.18 23.30
C GLY A 43 -11.18 -5.32 22.30
N GLY A 44 -11.52 -4.97 21.06
CA GLY A 44 -11.78 -5.89 19.94
C GLY A 44 -10.53 -6.22 19.12
N VAL A 45 -9.32 -6.20 19.69
CA VAL A 45 -8.03 -6.38 18.98
C VAL A 45 -8.01 -7.63 18.11
N PHE A 46 -8.54 -8.75 18.61
CA PHE A 46 -8.65 -10.00 17.84
C PHE A 46 -9.56 -9.86 16.61
N LEU A 47 -10.67 -9.13 16.75
CA LEU A 47 -11.60 -8.88 15.64
C LEU A 47 -11.00 -7.88 14.65
N ALA A 48 -10.27 -6.86 15.12
CA ALA A 48 -9.61 -5.87 14.28
C ALA A 48 -8.66 -6.52 13.26
N GLY A 49 -7.81 -7.46 13.72
CA GLY A 49 -6.92 -8.21 12.83
C GLY A 49 -7.68 -9.04 11.77
N LYS A 50 -8.79 -9.67 12.14
CA LYS A 50 -9.64 -10.43 11.21
C LYS A 50 -10.32 -9.53 10.18
N VAL A 51 -10.82 -8.38 10.62
CA VAL A 51 -11.43 -7.37 9.74
C VAL A 51 -10.40 -6.86 8.75
N ALA A 52 -9.19 -6.52 9.20
CA ALA A 52 -8.10 -6.11 8.31
C ALA A 52 -7.75 -7.20 7.29
N MET A 53 -7.68 -8.46 7.72
CA MET A 53 -7.41 -9.60 6.84
C MET A 53 -8.50 -9.80 5.79
N LEU A 54 -9.78 -9.84 6.21
CA LEU A 54 -10.91 -9.93 5.29
C LEU A 54 -10.93 -8.74 4.32
N ALA A 55 -10.57 -7.56 4.82
CA ALA A 55 -10.56 -6.38 4.00
C ALA A 55 -9.47 -6.41 2.93
N ALA A 56 -8.29 -6.93 3.25
CA ALA A 56 -7.20 -7.15 2.31
C ALA A 56 -7.58 -8.18 1.23
N ILE A 57 -8.36 -9.21 1.58
CA ILE A 57 -8.87 -10.20 0.62
C ILE A 57 -9.82 -9.54 -0.38
N VAL A 58 -10.66 -8.60 0.05
CA VAL A 58 -11.62 -7.92 -0.83
C VAL A 58 -10.96 -6.78 -1.66
N PHE A 59 -9.82 -6.25 -1.22
CA PHE A 59 -9.16 -5.11 -1.87
C PHE A 59 -8.88 -5.28 -3.38
N PRO A 60 -8.48 -6.46 -3.91
CA PRO A 60 -8.27 -6.71 -5.33
C PRO A 60 -9.50 -6.47 -6.22
N PHE A 61 -10.73 -6.58 -5.69
CA PHE A 61 -11.93 -6.20 -6.44
C PHE A 61 -11.91 -4.72 -6.82
N PHE A 62 -11.51 -3.85 -5.88
CA PHE A 62 -11.41 -2.41 -6.12
C PHE A 62 -10.26 -2.05 -7.07
N LEU A 63 -9.12 -2.74 -6.97
CA LEU A 63 -8.00 -2.58 -7.91
C LEU A 63 -8.40 -2.96 -9.33
N SER A 64 -9.16 -4.04 -9.50
CA SER A 64 -9.66 -4.45 -10.82
C SER A 64 -10.60 -3.43 -11.43
N ILE A 65 -11.54 -2.89 -10.66
CA ILE A 65 -12.46 -1.83 -11.12
C ILE A 65 -11.66 -0.59 -11.51
N LEU A 66 -10.74 -0.16 -10.65
CA LEU A 66 -9.95 1.04 -10.85
C LEU A 66 -9.11 0.94 -12.13
N ASN A 67 -8.32 -0.12 -12.29
CA ASN A 67 -7.43 -0.27 -13.44
C ASN A 67 -8.22 -0.34 -14.75
N TYR A 68 -9.35 -1.05 -14.77
CA TYR A 68 -10.21 -1.12 -15.95
C TYR A 68 -10.85 0.22 -16.31
N HIS A 69 -11.35 0.95 -15.32
CA HIS A 69 -11.92 2.28 -15.53
C HIS A 69 -10.85 3.29 -15.99
N LEU A 70 -9.62 3.19 -15.47
CA LEU A 70 -8.52 4.03 -15.91
C LEU A 70 -8.17 3.80 -17.39
N GLU A 71 -8.20 2.55 -17.84
CA GLU A 71 -7.92 2.15 -19.23
C GLU A 71 -9.05 2.50 -20.21
N THR A 72 -10.31 2.26 -19.84
CA THR A 72 -11.43 2.27 -20.80
C THR A 72 -12.42 3.44 -20.63
N ASP A 73 -12.33 4.18 -19.52
CA ASP A 73 -13.29 5.24 -19.14
C ASP A 73 -14.75 4.74 -19.07
N GLU A 74 -14.97 3.44 -18.90
CA GLU A 74 -16.31 2.85 -18.76
C GLU A 74 -16.85 3.04 -17.33
N ASP A 75 -18.11 3.48 -17.23
CA ASP A 75 -18.79 3.84 -15.98
C ASP A 75 -19.97 2.93 -15.63
N LYS A 76 -20.29 1.96 -16.50
CA LYS A 76 -21.48 1.12 -16.33
C LYS A 76 -21.29 0.16 -15.15
N LEU A 77 -22.06 0.36 -14.08
CA LEU A 77 -22.02 -0.47 -12.86
C LEU A 77 -22.06 -1.98 -13.10
N LYS A 78 -22.93 -2.46 -14.00
CA LYS A 78 -23.02 -3.89 -14.34
C LYS A 78 -21.70 -4.43 -14.93
N MET A 79 -21.05 -3.62 -15.75
CA MET A 79 -19.78 -3.96 -16.37
C MET A 79 -18.66 -3.94 -15.34
N LEU A 80 -18.61 -2.91 -14.48
CA LEU A 80 -17.63 -2.80 -13.40
C LEU A 80 -17.71 -3.99 -12.43
N LEU A 81 -18.91 -4.42 -12.05
CA LEU A 81 -19.08 -5.58 -11.15
C LEU A 81 -18.66 -6.90 -11.80
N THR A 82 -18.97 -7.07 -13.08
CA THR A 82 -18.53 -8.24 -13.86
C THR A 82 -17.01 -8.31 -13.94
N ILE A 83 -16.37 -7.16 -14.11
CA ILE A 83 -14.93 -7.05 -14.25
C ILE A 83 -14.24 -7.24 -12.90
N ALA A 84 -14.80 -6.68 -11.82
CA ALA A 84 -14.30 -6.93 -10.46
C ALA A 84 -14.19 -8.44 -10.17
N LEU A 85 -15.26 -9.19 -10.47
CA LEU A 85 -15.29 -10.64 -10.28
C LEU A 85 -14.28 -11.36 -11.18
N ARG A 86 -14.14 -10.93 -12.44
CA ARG A 86 -13.18 -11.52 -13.39
C ARG A 86 -11.72 -11.21 -13.05
N GLY A 87 -11.43 -10.01 -12.55
CA GLY A 87 -10.07 -9.56 -12.27
C GLY A 87 -9.53 -10.02 -10.92
N TYR A 88 -10.38 -10.49 -10.02
CA TYR A 88 -9.99 -10.95 -8.68
C TYR A 88 -8.89 -12.02 -8.68
N PHE A 89 -9.14 -13.18 -9.29
CA PHE A 89 -8.17 -14.29 -9.32
C PHE A 89 -6.90 -13.96 -10.14
N PRO A 90 -7.00 -13.31 -11.31
CA PRO A 90 -5.83 -12.84 -12.05
C PRO A 90 -4.89 -11.93 -11.24
N ILE A 91 -5.41 -11.14 -10.28
CA ILE A 91 -4.57 -10.31 -9.41
C ILE A 91 -3.98 -11.13 -8.26
N ILE A 92 -4.79 -11.94 -7.57
CA ILE A 92 -4.36 -12.65 -6.36
C ILE A 92 -3.40 -13.80 -6.65
N LEU A 93 -3.66 -14.58 -7.71
CA LEU A 93 -2.86 -15.79 -7.97
C LEU A 93 -1.37 -15.47 -8.20
N PRO A 94 -0.98 -14.46 -9.00
CA PRO A 94 0.43 -14.07 -9.11
C PRO A 94 1.04 -13.63 -7.78
N ILE A 95 0.29 -12.91 -6.93
CA ILE A 95 0.76 -12.47 -5.61
C ILE A 95 1.01 -13.69 -4.71
N VAL A 96 0.09 -14.65 -4.68
CA VAL A 96 0.23 -15.88 -3.89
C VAL A 96 1.42 -16.71 -4.38
N VAL A 97 1.58 -16.84 -5.70
CA VAL A 97 2.72 -17.55 -6.29
C VAL A 97 4.04 -16.86 -5.94
N LEU A 98 4.11 -15.54 -6.06
CA LEU A 98 5.30 -14.76 -5.72
C LEU A 98 5.65 -14.86 -4.22
N LEU A 99 4.64 -14.82 -3.35
CA LEU A 99 4.81 -15.02 -1.91
C LEU A 99 5.27 -16.45 -1.58
N GLY A 100 4.76 -17.46 -2.29
CA GLY A 100 5.25 -18.83 -2.21
C GLY A 100 6.73 -18.94 -2.58
N PHE A 101 7.15 -18.30 -3.69
CA PHE A 101 8.57 -18.23 -4.06
C PHE A 101 9.41 -17.52 -3.00
N ALA A 102 8.92 -16.43 -2.41
CA ALA A 102 9.60 -15.70 -1.35
C ALA A 102 9.83 -16.58 -0.09
N ILE A 103 8.82 -17.36 0.32
CA ILE A 103 8.91 -18.28 1.46
C ILE A 103 9.93 -19.39 1.18
N VAL A 104 9.85 -20.01 0.00
CA VAL A 104 10.80 -21.06 -0.39
C VAL A 104 12.22 -20.51 -0.43
N LEU A 105 12.42 -19.31 -0.97
CA LEU A 105 13.72 -18.63 -1.00
C LEU A 105 14.23 -18.32 0.40
N ALA A 106 13.36 -17.89 1.31
CA ALA A 106 13.72 -17.62 2.71
C ALA A 106 14.22 -18.88 3.43
N ILE A 107 13.51 -20.00 3.27
CA ILE A 107 13.92 -21.29 3.84
C ILE A 107 15.23 -21.78 3.20
N LEU A 108 15.35 -21.66 1.88
CA LEU A 108 16.53 -22.13 1.16
C LEU A 108 17.80 -21.35 1.56
N LEU A 109 17.68 -20.04 1.74
CA LEU A 109 18.79 -19.17 2.13
C LEU A 109 19.07 -19.19 3.64
N SER A 110 18.11 -19.58 4.49
CA SER A 110 18.35 -19.73 5.93
C SER A 110 19.25 -20.92 6.26
N ILE A 111 19.21 -22.00 5.46
CA ILE A 111 20.04 -23.19 5.63
C ILE A 111 21.55 -22.86 5.61
N PRO A 112 22.11 -22.24 4.55
CA PRO A 112 23.54 -21.91 4.51
C PRO A 112 23.93 -20.88 5.57
N LEU A 113 23.06 -19.93 5.92
CA LEU A 113 23.30 -18.99 7.03
C LEU A 113 23.44 -19.73 8.36
N SER A 114 22.63 -20.76 8.58
CA SER A 114 22.76 -21.63 9.76
C SER A 114 24.10 -22.36 9.79
N PHE A 115 24.57 -22.88 8.64
CA PHE A 115 25.88 -23.54 8.55
C PHE A 115 27.07 -22.58 8.76
N MET A 116 26.92 -21.31 8.39
CA MET A 116 27.91 -20.26 8.62
C MET A 116 27.92 -19.73 10.07
N GLY A 117 27.11 -20.31 10.97
CA GLY A 117 27.03 -19.91 12.38
C GLY A 117 26.12 -18.71 12.64
N TYR A 118 25.32 -18.28 11.66
CA TYR A 118 24.38 -17.16 11.79
C TYR A 118 22.95 -17.57 12.14
N GLY A 119 22.71 -18.84 12.49
CA GLY A 119 21.37 -19.38 12.75
C GLY A 119 20.58 -18.61 13.82
N ASP A 120 21.27 -18.13 14.86
CA ASP A 120 20.67 -17.40 15.98
C ASP A 120 20.88 -15.88 15.91
N ASN A 121 21.49 -15.35 14.84
CA ASN A 121 21.80 -13.92 14.74
C ASN A 121 20.59 -13.15 14.18
N PRO A 122 19.93 -12.28 14.99
CA PRO A 122 18.75 -11.53 14.55
C PRO A 122 19.03 -10.60 13.36
N ASN A 123 20.24 -10.08 13.25
CA ASN A 123 20.64 -9.18 12.16
C ASN A 123 20.75 -9.94 10.82
N ALA A 124 21.20 -11.20 10.86
CA ALA A 124 21.27 -12.04 9.67
C ALA A 124 19.87 -12.39 9.14
N LEU A 125 18.95 -12.72 10.04
CA LEU A 125 17.55 -12.95 9.69
C LEU A 125 16.89 -11.69 9.11
N THR A 126 17.13 -10.53 9.73
CA THR A 126 16.60 -9.25 9.25
C THR A 126 17.14 -8.91 7.86
N GLY A 127 18.45 -9.06 7.65
CA GLY A 127 19.09 -8.84 6.35
C GLY A 127 18.56 -9.78 5.27
N LEU A 128 18.34 -11.05 5.61
CA LEU A 128 17.73 -12.03 4.71
C LEU A 128 16.32 -11.60 4.28
N MET A 129 15.47 -11.25 5.26
CA MET A 129 14.09 -10.84 4.99
C MET A 129 14.02 -9.59 4.13
N LEU A 130 14.88 -8.60 4.39
CA LEU A 130 14.97 -7.40 3.54
C LEU A 130 15.45 -7.73 2.12
N GLY A 131 16.46 -8.61 2.01
CA GLY A 131 17.01 -9.05 0.72
C GLY A 131 16.00 -9.78 -0.16
N ILE A 132 15.01 -10.44 0.44
CA ILE A 132 13.91 -11.11 -0.28
C ILE A 132 12.74 -10.14 -0.53
N PHE A 133 12.37 -9.35 0.48
CA PHE A 133 11.20 -8.49 0.42
C PHE A 133 11.36 -7.37 -0.61
N ILE A 134 12.54 -6.76 -0.73
CA ILE A 134 12.77 -5.66 -1.69
C ILE A 134 12.54 -6.12 -3.14
N PRO A 135 13.14 -7.21 -3.64
CA PRO A 135 12.83 -7.76 -4.96
C PRO A 135 11.36 -8.15 -5.14
N VAL A 136 10.75 -8.78 -4.13
CA VAL A 136 9.33 -9.19 -4.18
C VAL A 136 8.41 -7.97 -4.30
N ALA A 137 8.68 -6.90 -3.53
CA ALA A 137 7.95 -5.65 -3.63
C ALA A 137 8.13 -4.99 -5.01
N LEU A 138 9.36 -4.96 -5.53
CA LEU A 138 9.63 -4.43 -6.87
C LEU A 138 8.92 -5.22 -7.96
N LEU A 139 8.89 -6.56 -7.90
CA LEU A 139 8.24 -7.39 -8.91
C LEU A 139 6.71 -7.40 -8.80
N SER A 140 6.17 -7.16 -7.61
CA SER A 140 4.72 -7.14 -7.39
C SER A 140 4.03 -5.84 -7.81
N ILE A 141 4.80 -4.77 -8.01
CA ILE A 141 4.29 -3.40 -8.23
C ILE A 141 3.23 -3.31 -9.34
N TYR A 142 3.41 -4.00 -10.47
CA TYR A 142 2.53 -3.88 -11.64
C TYR A 142 1.61 -5.09 -11.84
N ILE A 143 1.54 -6.04 -10.88
CA ILE A 143 0.78 -7.28 -11.06
C ILE A 143 -0.68 -6.99 -11.40
N ASP A 144 -1.33 -6.10 -10.67
CA ASP A 144 -2.74 -5.77 -10.90
C ASP A 144 -2.97 -4.97 -12.19
N ASN A 145 -2.01 -4.12 -12.58
CA ASN A 145 -2.08 -3.40 -13.85
C ASN A 145 -2.00 -4.38 -15.03
N VAL A 146 -0.99 -5.27 -15.02
CA VAL A 146 -0.77 -6.26 -16.09
C VAL A 146 -1.89 -7.31 -16.11
N ALA A 147 -2.35 -7.78 -14.96
CA ALA A 147 -3.42 -8.78 -14.88
C ALA A 147 -4.75 -8.25 -15.45
N VAL A 148 -5.05 -6.97 -15.22
CA VAL A 148 -6.34 -6.38 -15.61
C VAL A 148 -6.29 -5.77 -17.02
N CYS A 149 -5.26 -4.98 -17.33
CA CYS A 149 -5.15 -4.27 -18.61
C CYS A 149 -4.71 -5.22 -19.73
N GLU A 150 -3.67 -6.04 -19.49
CA GLU A 150 -3.15 -6.96 -20.52
C GLU A 150 -3.85 -8.33 -20.52
N ARG A 151 -4.69 -8.62 -19.51
CA ARG A 151 -5.52 -9.84 -19.40
C ARG A 151 -4.71 -11.14 -19.55
N THR A 152 -3.52 -11.16 -18.96
CA THR A 152 -2.57 -12.27 -19.05
C THR A 152 -2.86 -13.40 -18.06
N LYS A 153 -2.29 -14.60 -18.31
CA LYS A 153 -2.31 -15.72 -17.36
C LYS A 153 -1.25 -15.52 -16.27
N VAL A 154 -1.41 -16.17 -15.11
CA VAL A 154 -0.56 -16.01 -13.90
C VAL A 154 0.94 -15.88 -14.16
N PHE A 155 1.58 -16.87 -14.80
CA PHE A 155 3.03 -16.83 -15.06
C PHE A 155 3.43 -15.80 -16.10
N SER A 156 2.55 -15.54 -17.08
CA SER A 156 2.76 -14.49 -18.07
C SER A 156 2.68 -13.11 -17.42
N THR A 157 1.78 -12.91 -16.44
CA THR A 157 1.71 -11.70 -15.62
C THR A 157 3.03 -11.46 -14.88
N LEU A 158 3.59 -12.49 -14.25
CA LEU A 158 4.86 -12.38 -13.53
C LEU A 158 6.04 -12.08 -14.46
N SER A 159 6.15 -12.81 -15.59
CA SER A 159 7.19 -12.55 -16.61
C SER A 159 7.09 -11.13 -17.14
N ARG A 160 5.87 -10.66 -17.42
CA ARG A 160 5.62 -9.33 -17.93
C ARG A 160 5.94 -8.23 -16.91
N CYS A 161 5.63 -8.46 -15.63
CA CYS A 161 6.04 -7.54 -14.56
C CYS A 161 7.57 -7.45 -14.47
N PHE A 162 8.27 -8.59 -14.59
CA PHE A 162 9.72 -8.61 -14.62
C PHE A 162 10.28 -7.80 -15.81
N GLU A 163 9.71 -7.96 -17.02
CA GLU A 163 10.09 -7.17 -18.20
C GLU A 163 9.88 -5.65 -17.98
N LEU A 164 8.74 -5.25 -17.42
CA LEU A 164 8.44 -3.83 -17.17
C LEU A 164 9.38 -3.22 -16.12
N VAL A 165 9.64 -3.94 -15.03
CA VAL A 165 10.52 -3.48 -13.95
C VAL A 165 11.97 -3.42 -14.41
N THR A 166 12.44 -4.41 -15.18
CA THR A 166 13.83 -4.40 -15.71
C THR A 166 14.01 -3.39 -16.84
N GLY A 167 13.01 -3.24 -17.72
CA GLY A 167 13.03 -2.27 -18.80
C GLY A 167 13.08 -0.82 -18.32
N LYS A 168 12.47 -0.52 -17.16
CA LYS A 168 12.47 0.84 -16.59
C LYS A 168 12.55 0.85 -15.06
N ILE A 169 13.63 0.29 -14.52
CA ILE A 169 13.85 0.17 -13.07
C ILE A 169 13.77 1.51 -12.33
N ILE A 170 14.22 2.59 -12.99
CA ILE A 170 14.19 3.94 -12.44
C ILE A 170 12.74 4.37 -12.12
N THR A 171 11.76 4.06 -12.99
CA THR A 171 10.35 4.40 -12.76
C THR A 171 9.77 3.61 -11.58
N ALA A 172 10.12 2.33 -11.43
CA ALA A 172 9.71 1.52 -10.27
C ALA A 172 10.31 2.06 -8.95
N ILE A 173 11.59 2.45 -8.95
CA ILE A 173 12.23 3.08 -7.77
C ILE A 173 11.54 4.39 -7.42
N TRP A 174 11.27 5.25 -8.42
CA TRP A 174 10.55 6.51 -8.20
C TRP A 174 9.15 6.32 -7.63
N PHE A 175 8.45 5.26 -8.04
CA PHE A 175 7.16 4.92 -7.44
C PHE A 175 7.27 4.77 -5.92
N PHE A 176 8.23 3.98 -5.44
CA PHE A 176 8.42 3.76 -4.00
C PHE A 176 8.86 5.03 -3.27
N VAL A 177 9.78 5.80 -3.85
CA VAL A 177 10.28 7.04 -3.24
C VAL A 177 9.17 8.08 -3.09
N ILE A 178 8.42 8.36 -4.16
CA ILE A 178 7.34 9.36 -4.13
C ILE A 178 6.17 8.87 -3.28
N SER A 179 5.79 7.60 -3.38
CA SER A 179 4.76 7.01 -2.52
C SER A 179 5.14 7.11 -1.05
N GLY A 180 6.41 6.87 -0.70
CA GLY A 180 6.93 7.04 0.65
C GLY A 180 6.86 8.48 1.14
N ILE A 181 7.34 9.44 0.32
CA ILE A 181 7.28 10.87 0.67
C ILE A 181 5.84 11.34 0.86
N VAL A 182 4.93 10.98 -0.03
CA VAL A 182 3.50 11.35 0.08
C VAL A 182 2.86 10.69 1.29
N THR A 183 3.19 9.43 1.57
CA THR A 183 2.71 8.75 2.78
C THR A 183 3.16 9.50 4.03
N ILE A 184 4.46 9.80 4.16
CA ILE A 184 5.01 10.56 5.29
C ILE A 184 4.34 11.93 5.42
N PHE A 185 4.17 12.64 4.31
CA PHE A 185 3.58 13.97 4.33
C PHE A 185 2.11 13.94 4.79
N VAL A 186 1.30 13.04 4.22
CA VAL A 186 -0.13 12.93 4.55
C VAL A 186 -0.33 12.39 5.97
N THR A 187 0.49 11.43 6.41
CA THR A 187 0.41 10.92 7.79
C THR A 187 0.86 11.97 8.80
N LEU A 188 1.86 12.80 8.49
CA LEU A 188 2.26 13.91 9.35
C LEU A 188 1.15 14.95 9.49
N LEU A 189 0.48 15.32 8.38
CA LEU A 189 -0.70 16.17 8.43
C LEU A 189 -1.84 15.53 9.25
N GLY A 190 -2.04 14.23 9.11
CA GLY A 190 -2.97 13.45 9.92
C GLY A 190 -2.63 13.49 11.40
N ALA A 191 -1.35 13.31 11.76
CA ALA A 191 -0.88 13.37 13.14
C ALA A 191 -1.05 14.77 13.74
N LEU A 192 -0.84 15.84 12.95
CA LEU A 192 -1.12 17.21 13.38
C LEU A 192 -2.62 17.43 13.62
N LEU A 193 -3.47 16.97 12.70
CA LEU A 193 -4.93 17.05 12.85
C LEU A 193 -5.38 16.30 14.11
N TRP A 194 -4.89 15.08 14.30
CA TRP A 194 -5.13 14.26 15.49
C TRP A 194 -4.70 14.98 16.76
N GLY A 195 -3.48 15.54 16.79
CA GLY A 195 -2.94 16.25 17.93
C GLY A 195 -3.72 17.51 18.29
N VAL A 196 -4.19 18.28 17.30
CA VAL A 196 -5.04 19.46 17.53
C VAL A 196 -6.40 19.05 18.08
N MET A 197 -7.03 18.01 17.53
CA MET A 197 -8.36 17.55 17.99
C MET A 197 -8.34 16.94 19.39
N LEU A 198 -7.18 16.44 19.84
CA LEU A 198 -6.99 15.84 21.15
C LEU A 198 -6.18 16.71 22.12
N ALA A 199 -5.90 17.96 21.77
CA ALA A 199 -4.99 18.84 22.52
C ALA A 199 -5.35 18.92 24.01
N ASP A 200 -6.65 19.02 24.33
CA ASP A 200 -7.15 19.09 25.71
C ASP A 200 -6.79 17.85 26.54
N ARG A 201 -6.73 16.67 25.90
CA ARG A 201 -6.35 15.39 26.55
C ARG A 201 -4.86 15.33 26.88
N PHE A 202 -4.03 16.14 26.23
CA PHE A 202 -2.58 16.18 26.42
C PHE A 202 -2.07 17.37 27.25
N THR A 203 -2.97 18.19 27.79
CA THR A 203 -2.64 19.41 28.56
C THR A 203 -1.72 19.13 29.76
N SER A 204 -1.89 17.99 30.43
CA SER A 204 -1.04 17.56 31.56
C SER A 204 0.42 17.31 31.16
N PHE A 205 0.69 17.05 29.88
CA PHE A 205 2.03 16.83 29.35
C PHE A 205 2.64 18.08 28.72
N ALA A 206 1.85 19.14 28.50
CA ALA A 206 2.31 20.36 27.81
C ALA A 206 3.45 21.09 28.54
N THR A 207 3.56 20.90 29.85
CA THR A 207 4.63 21.48 30.68
C THR A 207 5.90 20.62 30.74
N MET A 208 5.86 19.41 30.19
CA MET A 208 7.02 18.51 30.14
C MET A 208 7.92 18.86 28.96
N ASN A 209 9.23 18.66 29.11
CA ASN A 209 10.16 18.74 27.98
C ASN A 209 10.03 17.50 27.07
N MET A 210 10.55 17.59 25.84
CA MET A 210 10.45 16.52 24.84
C MET A 210 11.02 15.18 25.34
N THR A 211 12.10 15.21 26.12
CA THR A 211 12.76 14.00 26.62
C THR A 211 11.88 13.28 27.65
N MET A 212 11.26 14.01 28.58
CA MET A 212 10.32 13.45 29.56
C MET A 212 9.05 12.93 28.89
N GLN A 213 8.52 13.66 27.90
CA GLN A 213 7.35 13.18 27.15
C GLN A 213 7.65 11.86 26.44
N GLN A 214 8.80 11.74 25.80
CA GLN A 214 9.21 10.52 25.12
C GLN A 214 9.37 9.36 26.11
N GLU A 215 9.98 9.59 27.28
CA GLU A 215 10.12 8.56 28.31
C GLU A 215 8.75 8.07 28.79
N VAL A 216 7.83 8.99 29.10
CA VAL A 216 6.46 8.66 29.53
C VAL A 216 5.71 7.88 28.45
N PHE A 217 5.64 8.40 27.22
CA PHE A 217 4.88 7.76 26.14
C PHE A 217 5.48 6.44 25.67
N SER A 218 6.80 6.24 25.81
CA SER A 218 7.45 4.97 25.48
C SER A 218 7.02 3.83 26.40
N GLY A 219 6.59 4.14 27.63
CA GLY A 219 6.07 3.17 28.59
C GLY A 219 4.58 2.90 28.47
N TYR A 220 3.84 3.63 27.63
CA TYR A 220 2.39 3.50 27.54
C TYR A 220 1.99 2.24 26.77
N THR A 221 1.14 1.44 27.41
CA THR A 221 0.43 0.35 26.76
C THR A 221 -0.78 0.87 25.98
N LEU A 222 -1.38 0.03 25.13
CA LEU A 222 -2.62 0.38 24.43
C LEU A 222 -3.74 0.77 25.41
N ALA A 223 -3.80 0.14 26.59
CA ALA A 223 -4.79 0.46 27.62
C ALA A 223 -4.56 1.85 28.23
N ASP A 224 -3.30 2.25 28.42
CA ASP A 224 -2.96 3.59 28.91
C ASP A 224 -3.36 4.67 27.89
N TRP A 225 -3.13 4.40 26.60
CA TRP A 225 -3.59 5.26 25.52
C TRP A 225 -5.12 5.38 25.48
N GLN A 226 -5.85 4.27 25.62
CA GLN A 226 -7.31 4.25 25.69
C GLN A 226 -7.85 5.09 26.86
N ASN A 227 -7.23 4.94 28.04
CA ASN A 227 -7.61 5.70 29.23
C ASN A 227 -7.32 7.20 29.07
N LEU A 228 -6.21 7.56 28.43
CA LEU A 228 -5.81 8.95 28.24
C LEU A 228 -6.74 9.69 27.27
N ILE A 229 -7.02 9.10 26.10
CA ILE A 229 -7.83 9.76 25.07
C ILE A 229 -9.34 9.65 25.36
N GLY A 230 -9.73 8.62 26.10
CA GLY A 230 -11.12 8.33 26.44
C GLY A 230 -11.99 7.92 25.24
N PRO A 231 -13.29 7.63 25.46
CA PRO A 231 -14.19 7.13 24.41
C PRO A 231 -14.34 8.08 23.22
N GLU A 232 -14.43 9.38 23.47
CA GLU A 232 -14.51 10.40 22.42
C GLU A 232 -13.21 10.47 21.61
N GLY A 233 -12.07 10.39 22.30
CA GLY A 233 -10.76 10.42 21.65
C GLY A 233 -10.49 9.19 20.78
N THR A 234 -11.07 8.04 21.15
CA THR A 234 -11.07 6.84 20.31
C THR A 234 -11.81 7.07 18.99
N ILE A 235 -12.98 7.74 19.01
CA ILE A 235 -13.73 8.08 17.78
C ILE A 235 -12.87 8.99 16.90
N VAL A 236 -12.29 10.04 17.50
CA VAL A 236 -11.42 10.99 16.77
C VAL A 236 -10.23 10.26 16.15
N THR A 237 -9.57 9.39 16.90
CA THR A 237 -8.44 8.60 16.40
C THR A 237 -8.85 7.74 15.21
N ALA A 238 -9.94 6.99 15.32
CA ALA A 238 -10.46 6.16 14.23
C ALA A 238 -10.79 6.99 12.98
N LEU A 239 -11.46 8.13 13.13
CA LEU A 239 -11.84 9.00 12.01
C LEU A 239 -10.62 9.63 11.33
N VAL A 240 -9.64 10.11 12.09
CA VAL A 240 -8.44 10.72 11.53
C VAL A 240 -7.61 9.69 10.76
N PHE A 241 -7.41 8.50 11.33
CA PHE A 241 -6.74 7.41 10.62
C PHE A 241 -7.49 7.00 9.35
N GLY A 242 -8.81 6.84 9.45
CA GLY A 242 -9.66 6.53 8.28
C GLY A 242 -9.59 7.60 7.20
N PHE A 243 -9.58 8.87 7.58
CA PHE A 243 -9.47 9.99 6.64
C PHE A 243 -8.11 10.05 5.94
N VAL A 244 -7.02 9.83 6.68
CA VAL A 244 -5.66 9.74 6.13
C VAL A 244 -5.57 8.61 5.10
N THR A 245 -6.07 7.41 5.44
CA THR A 245 -6.11 6.27 4.52
C THR A 245 -6.99 6.53 3.30
N PHE A 246 -8.14 7.19 3.51
CA PHE A 246 -9.05 7.59 2.43
C PHE A 246 -8.38 8.49 1.38
N LEU A 247 -7.54 9.43 1.80
CA LEU A 247 -6.79 10.30 0.90
C LEU A 247 -5.60 9.59 0.25
N LEU A 248 -4.90 8.76 1.02
CA LEU A 248 -3.64 8.16 0.59
C LEU A 248 -3.84 7.07 -0.46
N VAL A 249 -4.75 6.13 -0.21
CA VAL A 249 -4.94 4.94 -1.05
C VAL A 249 -5.27 5.26 -2.52
N PRO A 250 -6.22 6.14 -2.86
CA PRO A 250 -6.53 6.42 -4.26
C PRO A 250 -5.37 7.11 -4.97
N PHE A 251 -4.63 7.98 -4.28
CA PHE A 251 -3.41 8.57 -4.82
C PHE A 251 -2.38 7.49 -5.17
N LEU A 252 -2.09 6.56 -4.25
CA LEU A 252 -1.12 5.48 -4.47
C LEU A 252 -1.53 4.59 -5.65
N CYS A 253 -2.80 4.20 -5.74
CA CYS A 253 -3.26 3.33 -6.80
C CYS A 253 -3.20 3.99 -8.19
N ILE A 254 -3.59 5.26 -8.31
CA ILE A 254 -3.54 6.00 -9.58
C ILE A 254 -2.09 6.31 -9.97
N PHE A 255 -1.25 6.70 -9.01
CA PHE A 255 0.16 6.98 -9.28
C PHE A 255 0.88 5.73 -9.79
N LYS A 256 0.57 4.57 -9.20
CA LYS A 256 1.05 3.27 -9.68
C LYS A 256 0.63 2.99 -11.13
N TYR A 257 -0.62 3.27 -11.49
CA TYR A 257 -1.13 3.11 -12.85
C TYR A 257 -0.40 4.03 -13.86
N GLU A 258 -0.14 5.28 -13.50
CA GLU A 258 0.62 6.20 -14.37
C GLU A 258 2.09 5.78 -14.52
N CYS A 259 2.71 5.23 -13.46
CA CYS A 259 4.04 4.62 -13.54
C CYS A 259 4.05 3.37 -14.45
N TYR A 260 2.97 2.58 -14.43
CA TYR A 260 2.80 1.45 -15.33
C TYR A 260 2.74 1.89 -16.80
N LEU A 261 1.97 2.93 -17.13
CA LEU A 261 1.92 3.48 -18.49
C LEU A 261 3.30 3.96 -18.97
N ASP A 262 4.03 4.69 -18.12
CA ASP A 262 5.37 5.19 -18.43
C ASP A 262 6.41 4.06 -18.63
N ALA A 263 6.24 2.92 -17.94
CA ALA A 263 7.06 1.73 -18.14
C ALA A 263 6.68 0.99 -19.43
N LEU A 264 5.39 0.94 -19.76
CA LEU A 264 4.86 0.28 -20.95
C LEU A 264 5.36 0.94 -22.25
N ASP A 265 5.41 2.28 -22.31
CA ASP A 265 5.90 3.04 -23.47
C ASP A 265 7.33 2.65 -23.88
N VAL A 266 8.19 2.29 -22.92
CA VAL A 266 9.58 1.88 -23.21
C VAL A 266 9.64 0.48 -23.80
N VAL A 267 8.85 -0.45 -23.26
CA VAL A 267 8.86 -1.85 -23.73
C VAL A 267 8.29 -1.97 -25.14
N TRP A 268 7.29 -1.16 -25.49
CA TRP A 268 6.79 -1.11 -26.87
C TRP A 268 7.85 -0.59 -27.86
N ASN A 269 8.61 0.44 -27.50
CA ASN A 269 9.68 0.95 -28.37
C ASN A 269 10.79 -0.10 -28.62
N ILE A 270 11.17 -0.87 -27.60
CA ILE A 270 12.16 -1.96 -27.73
C ILE A 270 11.66 -3.06 -28.68
N SER A 271 10.36 -3.36 -28.68
CA SER A 271 9.76 -4.40 -29.54
C SER A 271 9.67 -4.01 -31.03
N PHE A 272 9.72 -2.71 -31.36
CA PHE A 272 9.72 -2.23 -32.74
C PHE A 272 11.12 -2.06 -33.32
N ASP A 273 12.13 -1.76 -32.49
CA ASP A 273 13.54 -1.69 -32.92
C ASP A 273 14.19 -3.08 -33.11
N SER A 274 13.54 -4.16 -32.69
CA SER A 274 14.03 -5.54 -32.87
C SER A 274 13.53 -6.21 -34.16
N LYS A 275 13.14 -5.44 -35.18
CA LYS A 275 12.75 -5.96 -36.51
C LYS A 275 13.64 -5.43 -37.62
#